data_AF-A0A1G7T9N3-F1
#
_entry.id   AF-A0A1G7T9N3-F1
#
_cell.length_a   1.000
_cell.length_b   1.000
_cell.length_c   1.000
_cell.angle_alpha   90.00
_cell.angle_beta   90.00
_cell.angle_gamma   90.00
#
_symmetry.space_group_name_H-M   'P 1'
#
loop_
_entity.id
_entity.type
_entity.pdbx_description
1 polymer ?
#
loop_
_entity_poly.entity_id
_entity_poly.type
_entity_poly.pdbx_seq_one_letter_code
_entity_poly.pdbx_strand_id
1 'polypeptide(L)'
;MLNGIEKSKMKNTYKNKVKFSSRYIYQSVYVNPVLGDEACMFTEANLIDIDNNDYLLLKSLSFITDEDLELLLPIVQPTSYMGSLTRPNMVKQIFREYLNKSSSLHGLQWWHISDFLCSRGYAIPYMGLSVEKQIEYGWIKISATTETRNVQN
;
A
#
# COMPACT_ATOMS: atom_id res chain seq x y z
N MET A 1 32.71 8.47 -10.00
CA MET A 1 31.99 7.18 -10.02
C MET A 1 31.62 6.85 -8.58
N LEU A 2 30.36 7.03 -8.19
CA LEU A 2 29.88 6.68 -6.85
C LEU A 2 29.35 5.25 -6.90
N ASN A 3 30.08 4.34 -6.27
CA ASN A 3 29.72 2.94 -6.14
C ASN A 3 28.33 2.79 -5.50
N GLY A 4 27.53 1.92 -6.11
CA GLY A 4 26.16 1.64 -5.72
C GLY A 4 26.07 1.18 -4.27
N ILE A 5 25.41 2.01 -3.45
CA ILE A 5 24.74 1.51 -2.27
C ILE A 5 23.50 0.79 -2.80
N GLU A 6 23.61 -0.51 -3.08
CA GLU A 6 22.41 -1.35 -3.09
C GLU A 6 21.76 -1.17 -1.73
N LYS A 7 20.68 -0.39 -1.66
CA LYS A 7 19.82 -0.37 -0.48
C LYS A 7 19.46 -1.82 -0.18
N SER A 8 19.97 -2.36 0.91
CA SER A 8 19.68 -3.72 1.40
C SER A 8 18.18 -3.97 1.30
N LYS A 9 17.76 -4.79 0.34
CA LYS A 9 16.35 -5.12 0.11
C LYS A 9 15.84 -5.96 1.28
N MET A 10 14.63 -5.66 1.74
CA MET A 10 13.99 -6.38 2.84
C MET A 10 13.88 -7.88 2.50
N LYS A 11 14.37 -8.75 3.38
CA LYS A 11 14.36 -10.21 3.19
C LYS A 11 12.99 -10.82 3.54
N ASN A 12 12.64 -11.94 2.90
CA ASN A 12 11.48 -12.74 3.30
C ASN A 12 11.73 -13.40 4.66
N THR A 13 11.24 -12.78 5.73
CA THR A 13 11.33 -13.32 7.09
C THR A 13 10.02 -13.05 7.81
N TYR A 14 9.68 -13.89 8.78
CA TYR A 14 8.50 -13.72 9.62
C TYR A 14 8.40 -12.30 10.21
N LYS A 15 9.48 -11.83 10.83
CA LYS A 15 9.57 -10.48 11.42
C LYS A 15 9.27 -9.38 10.41
N ASN A 16 9.70 -9.55 9.16
CA ASN A 16 9.46 -8.56 8.12
C ASN A 16 8.03 -8.62 7.59
N LYS A 17 7.44 -9.83 7.48
CA LYS A 17 6.03 -10.02 7.15
C LYS A 17 5.14 -9.33 8.19
N VAL A 18 5.36 -9.58 9.48
CA VAL A 18 4.64 -8.92 10.59
C VAL A 18 4.72 -7.39 10.49
N LYS A 19 5.93 -6.83 10.31
CA LYS A 19 6.13 -5.39 10.15
C LYS A 19 5.46 -4.79 8.91
N PHE A 20 5.31 -5.57 7.85
CA PHE A 20 4.59 -5.15 6.67
C PHE A 20 3.09 -5.20 6.95
N SER A 21 2.58 -6.32 7.48
CA SER A 21 1.16 -6.54 7.71
C SER A 21 0.57 -5.58 8.73
N SER A 22 1.36 -5.12 9.72
CA SER A 22 0.88 -4.17 10.74
C SER A 22 0.33 -2.85 10.16
N ARG A 23 0.66 -2.52 8.91
CA ARG A 23 0.15 -1.34 8.21
C ARG A 23 -1.32 -1.46 7.79
N TYR A 24 -1.88 -2.67 7.88
CA TYR A 24 -3.24 -3.00 7.46
C TYR A 24 -4.13 -3.47 8.61
N ILE A 25 -3.71 -3.26 9.87
CA ILE A 25 -4.54 -3.58 11.03
C ILE A 25 -5.85 -2.77 10.94
N TYR A 26 -6.93 -3.39 11.41
CA TYR A 26 -8.32 -2.92 11.38
C TYR A 26 -8.94 -2.83 9.99
N GLN A 27 -8.37 -3.52 8.99
CA GLN A 27 -8.94 -3.62 7.65
C GLN A 27 -9.37 -5.05 7.34
N SER A 28 -10.48 -5.20 6.60
CA SER A 28 -10.98 -6.49 6.11
C SER A 28 -10.19 -7.02 4.93
N VAL A 29 -8.92 -7.33 5.15
CA VAL A 29 -7.97 -7.75 4.11
C VAL A 29 -7.21 -9.03 4.47
N TYR A 30 -7.33 -9.57 5.69
CA TYR A 30 -6.57 -10.73 6.10
C TYR A 30 -7.27 -12.03 5.69
N VAL A 31 -6.51 -12.95 5.11
CA VAL A 31 -6.99 -14.28 4.72
C VAL A 31 -6.13 -15.33 5.39
N ASN A 32 -6.79 -16.25 6.09
CA ASN A 32 -6.22 -17.48 6.59
C ASN A 32 -6.83 -18.65 5.79
N PRO A 33 -6.09 -19.24 4.83
CA PRO A 33 -6.62 -20.27 3.93
C PRO A 33 -7.10 -21.54 4.63
N VAL A 34 -6.64 -21.80 5.86
CA VAL A 34 -7.10 -22.95 6.65
C VAL A 34 -8.52 -22.73 7.16
N LEU A 35 -8.89 -21.47 7.43
CA LEU A 35 -10.21 -21.07 7.90
C LEU A 35 -11.17 -20.69 6.76
N GLY A 36 -10.63 -20.30 5.60
CA GLY A 36 -11.38 -20.00 4.38
C GLY A 36 -10.66 -19.01 3.46
N ASP A 37 -11.24 -18.77 2.29
CA ASP A 37 -10.68 -17.83 1.28
C ASP A 37 -11.23 -16.40 1.40
N GLU A 38 -12.15 -16.17 2.33
CA GLU A 38 -12.74 -14.84 2.54
C GLU A 38 -11.83 -13.95 3.39
N ALA A 39 -11.70 -12.69 2.97
CA ALA A 39 -10.96 -11.68 3.72
C ALA A 39 -11.76 -11.25 4.95
N CYS A 40 -11.13 -11.31 6.12
CA CYS A 40 -11.68 -10.83 7.39
C CYS A 40 -10.84 -9.69 7.96
N MET A 41 -11.33 -9.09 9.04
CA MET A 41 -10.66 -7.97 9.70
C MET A 41 -9.31 -8.43 10.27
N PHE A 42 -8.24 -7.76 9.86
CA PHE A 42 -6.91 -8.00 10.40
C PHE A 42 -6.75 -7.30 11.74
N THR A 43 -6.55 -8.03 12.82
CA THR A 43 -6.44 -7.47 14.18
C THR A 43 -5.04 -7.64 14.76
N GLU A 44 -4.79 -7.01 15.90
CA GLU A 44 -3.55 -7.22 16.67
C GLU A 44 -3.34 -8.68 17.06
N ALA A 45 -4.42 -9.44 17.32
CA ALA A 45 -4.34 -10.88 17.61
C ALA A 45 -3.80 -11.65 16.39
N ASN A 46 -4.28 -11.34 15.19
CA ASN A 46 -3.77 -11.97 13.96
C ASN A 46 -2.31 -11.64 13.69
N LEU A 47 -1.83 -10.46 14.14
CA LEU A 47 -0.44 -10.06 13.98
C LEU A 47 0.52 -10.98 14.78
N ILE A 48 0.07 -11.46 15.94
CA ILE A 48 0.84 -12.34 16.83
C ILE A 48 0.94 -13.75 16.24
N ASP A 49 -0.15 -14.22 15.61
CA ASP A 49 -0.31 -15.60 15.15
C ASP A 49 -0.24 -15.75 13.61
N ILE A 50 0.21 -14.72 12.89
CA ILE A 50 0.26 -14.76 11.41
C ILE A 50 1.19 -15.89 10.94
N ASP A 51 0.70 -16.83 10.15
CA ASP A 51 1.51 -17.92 9.59
C ASP A 51 2.09 -17.53 8.21
N ASN A 52 3.02 -18.33 7.69
CA ASN A 52 3.55 -18.23 6.34
C ASN A 52 2.46 -18.37 5.27
N ASN A 53 1.42 -19.16 5.52
CA ASN A 53 0.32 -19.38 4.57
C ASN A 53 -0.71 -18.24 4.55
N ASP A 54 -0.77 -17.45 5.61
CA ASP A 54 -1.66 -16.29 5.68
C ASP A 54 -1.22 -15.20 4.71
N TYR A 55 -2.15 -14.41 4.20
CA TYR A 55 -1.80 -13.28 3.34
C TYR A 55 -2.80 -12.14 3.48
N LEU A 56 -2.41 -10.96 3.00
CA LEU A 56 -3.33 -9.85 2.84
C LEU A 56 -3.86 -9.81 1.41
N LEU A 57 -5.17 -9.76 1.24
CA LEU A 57 -5.85 -9.55 -0.02
C LEU A 57 -5.99 -8.03 -0.25
N LEU A 58 -5.17 -7.47 -1.14
CA LEU A 58 -5.04 -6.04 -1.34
C LEU A 58 -5.43 -5.61 -2.76
N LYS A 59 -5.88 -4.36 -2.92
CA LYS A 59 -6.22 -3.76 -4.21
C LYS A 59 -4.96 -3.39 -4.97
N SER A 60 -4.95 -3.63 -6.28
CA SER A 60 -3.93 -3.03 -7.15
C SER A 60 -4.10 -1.51 -7.23
N LEU A 61 -3.01 -0.77 -7.33
CA LEU A 61 -3.04 0.67 -7.60
C LEU A 61 -3.70 1.01 -8.95
N SER A 62 -3.81 0.05 -9.87
CA SER A 62 -4.58 0.22 -11.11
C SER A 62 -6.09 0.41 -10.87
N PHE A 63 -6.59 0.08 -9.68
CA PHE A 63 -7.99 0.27 -9.28
C PHE A 63 -8.24 1.58 -8.53
N ILE A 64 -7.24 2.47 -8.44
CA ILE A 64 -7.44 3.77 -7.79
C ILE A 64 -8.55 4.55 -8.49
N THR A 65 -9.50 5.05 -7.69
CA THR A 65 -10.65 5.79 -8.21
C THR A 65 -10.35 7.28 -8.27
N ASP A 66 -11.12 8.04 -9.07
CA ASP A 66 -11.05 9.50 -9.02
C ASP A 66 -11.41 10.04 -7.62
N GLU A 67 -12.29 9.36 -6.87
CA GLU A 67 -12.59 9.70 -5.46
C GLU A 67 -11.35 9.55 -4.55
N ASP A 68 -10.63 8.42 -4.65
CA ASP A 68 -9.39 8.22 -3.89
C ASP A 68 -8.35 9.29 -4.22
N LEU A 69 -8.29 9.72 -5.49
CA LEU A 69 -7.42 10.81 -5.93
C LEU A 69 -7.85 12.15 -5.31
N GLU A 70 -9.14 12.49 -5.30
CA GLU A 70 -9.62 13.72 -4.66
C GLU A 70 -9.32 13.74 -3.16
N LEU A 71 -9.41 12.60 -2.47
CA LEU A 71 -9.07 12.47 -1.05
C LEU A 71 -7.56 12.61 -0.75
N LEU A 72 -6.69 12.44 -1.75
CA LEU A 72 -5.25 12.70 -1.60
C LEU A 72 -4.90 14.20 -1.64
N LEU A 73 -5.78 15.06 -2.15
CA LEU A 73 -5.48 16.49 -2.30
C LEU A 73 -5.12 17.21 -1.00
N PRO A 74 -5.85 17.04 0.12
CA PRO A 74 -5.52 17.72 1.37
C PRO A 74 -4.19 17.27 1.95
N ILE A 75 -3.74 16.06 1.59
CA ILE A 75 -2.50 15.46 2.08
C ILE A 75 -1.27 16.09 1.39
N VAL A 76 -1.43 16.50 0.13
CA VAL A 76 -0.32 16.98 -0.67
C VAL A 76 -0.35 18.50 -0.70
N GLN A 77 0.47 19.14 0.14
CA GLN A 77 0.64 20.59 0.04
C GLN A 77 1.11 20.95 -1.37
N PRO A 78 0.41 21.86 -2.08
CA PRO A 78 0.83 22.31 -3.40
C PRO A 78 2.25 22.86 -3.31
N THR A 79 3.19 22.24 -4.02
CA THR A 79 4.50 22.85 -4.21
C THR A 79 4.34 24.02 -5.18
N SER A 80 5.23 25.02 -5.10
CA SER A 80 5.23 26.17 -6.01
C SER A 80 5.28 25.78 -7.50
N TYR A 81 5.70 24.56 -7.82
CA TYR A 81 5.77 24.00 -9.17
C TYR A 81 4.40 23.57 -9.75
N MET A 82 3.36 23.42 -8.91
CA MET A 82 2.03 22.94 -9.33
C MET A 82 1.00 24.05 -9.57
N GLY A 83 1.40 25.32 -9.44
CA GLY A 83 0.48 26.47 -9.45
C GLY A 83 -0.31 26.71 -10.74
N SER A 84 0.01 26.02 -11.84
CA SER A 84 -0.69 26.15 -13.13
C SER A 84 -1.64 25.00 -13.46
N LEU A 85 -1.68 23.93 -12.66
CA LEU A 85 -2.52 22.77 -12.94
C LEU A 85 -3.90 22.90 -12.30
N THR A 86 -4.91 22.36 -13.00
CA THR A 86 -6.21 22.12 -12.37
C THR A 86 -6.06 21.10 -11.26
N ARG A 87 -6.88 21.24 -10.21
CA ARG A 87 -6.85 20.38 -9.02
C ARG A 87 -6.83 18.87 -9.35
N PRO A 88 -7.65 18.33 -10.27
CA PRO A 88 -7.58 16.90 -10.65
C PRO A 88 -6.27 16.50 -11.34
N ASN A 89 -5.68 17.41 -12.13
CA ASN A 89 -4.42 17.16 -12.83
C ASN A 89 -3.23 17.17 -11.87
N MET A 90 -3.29 17.99 -10.81
CA MET A 90 -2.28 17.98 -9.74
C MET A 90 -2.19 16.60 -9.09
N VAL A 91 -3.32 15.99 -8.71
CA VAL A 91 -3.29 14.66 -8.07
C VAL A 91 -2.73 13.62 -9.00
N LYS A 92 -3.19 13.59 -10.26
CA LYS A 92 -2.71 12.63 -11.25
C LYS A 92 -1.20 12.76 -11.46
N GLN A 93 -0.66 13.98 -11.43
CA GLN A 93 0.78 14.20 -11.48
C GLN A 93 1.49 13.71 -10.21
N ILE A 94 1.01 14.08 -9.02
CA ILE A 94 1.58 13.64 -7.74
C ILE A 94 1.64 12.11 -7.66
N PHE A 95 0.54 11.45 -8.03
CA PHE A 95 0.45 10.00 -8.02
C PHE A 95 1.42 9.36 -9.03
N ARG A 96 1.57 9.95 -10.23
CA ARG A 96 2.60 9.52 -11.19
C ARG A 96 4.01 9.69 -10.62
N GLU A 97 4.29 10.82 -9.96
CA GLU A 97 5.59 11.08 -9.32
C GLU A 97 5.86 10.10 -8.17
N TYR A 98 4.83 9.75 -7.40
CA TYR A 98 4.89 8.70 -6.39
C TYR A 98 5.23 7.35 -7.02
N LEU A 99 4.50 6.91 -8.04
CA LEU A 99 4.80 5.64 -8.73
C LEU A 99 6.22 5.61 -9.32
N ASN A 100 6.68 6.74 -9.85
CA ASN A 100 8.00 6.87 -10.46
C ASN A 100 9.14 7.08 -9.45
N LYS A 101 8.86 7.10 -8.14
CA LYS A 101 9.86 7.37 -7.10
C LYS A 101 10.62 8.68 -7.34
N SER A 102 9.93 9.70 -7.86
CA SER A 102 10.52 10.99 -8.21
C SER A 102 10.96 11.76 -6.96
N SER A 103 12.09 12.47 -7.08
CA SER A 103 12.69 13.29 -6.02
C SER A 103 11.95 14.59 -5.74
N SER A 104 10.90 14.91 -6.50
CA SER A 104 10.10 16.14 -6.39
C SER A 104 9.14 16.14 -5.19
N LEU A 105 8.75 14.96 -4.69
CA LEU A 105 7.91 14.84 -3.51
C LEU A 105 8.79 14.82 -2.24
N HIS A 106 8.49 15.70 -1.29
CA HIS A 106 9.18 15.71 0.00
C HIS A 106 8.88 14.42 0.79
N GLY A 107 9.82 13.94 1.59
CA GLY A 107 9.69 12.65 2.30
C GLY A 107 8.43 12.50 3.14
N LEU A 108 7.89 13.59 3.70
CA LEU A 108 6.64 13.57 4.47
C LEU A 108 5.40 13.31 3.60
N GLN A 109 5.35 13.86 2.38
CA GLN A 109 4.24 13.63 1.45
C GLN A 109 4.18 12.15 1.05
N TRP A 110 5.34 11.53 0.85
CA TRP A 110 5.47 10.09 0.59
C TRP A 110 4.87 9.23 1.70
N TRP A 111 5.14 9.58 2.96
CA TRP A 111 4.59 8.86 4.11
C TRP A 111 3.07 8.98 4.17
N HIS A 112 2.52 10.18 4.05
CA HIS A 112 1.07 10.36 4.13
C HIS A 112 0.31 9.73 2.96
N ILE A 113 0.83 9.80 1.74
CA ILE A 113 0.24 9.09 0.59
C ILE A 113 0.28 7.57 0.84
N SER A 114 1.40 7.05 1.33
CA SER A 114 1.54 5.62 1.61
C SER A 114 0.62 5.14 2.72
N ASP A 115 0.40 5.94 3.76
CA ASP A 115 -0.52 5.62 4.85
C ASP A 115 -1.98 5.68 4.38
N PHE A 116 -2.34 6.67 3.56
CA PHE A 116 -3.66 6.73 2.93
C PHE A 116 -3.93 5.52 2.02
N LEU A 117 -2.98 5.18 1.13
CA LEU A 117 -3.15 4.04 0.23
C LEU A 117 -3.28 2.74 1.03
N CYS A 118 -2.47 2.56 2.08
CA CYS A 118 -2.60 1.41 2.97
C CYS A 118 -3.93 1.40 3.71
N SER A 119 -4.44 2.53 4.22
CA SER A 119 -5.74 2.57 4.93
C SER A 119 -6.93 2.23 4.04
N ARG A 120 -6.75 2.34 2.72
CA ARG A 120 -7.74 1.97 1.69
C ARG A 120 -7.55 0.56 1.14
N GLY A 121 -6.59 -0.20 1.69
CA GLY A 121 -6.31 -1.58 1.31
C GLY A 121 -5.55 -1.72 -0.01
N TYR A 122 -4.84 -0.69 -0.48
CA TYR A 122 -4.01 -0.79 -1.68
C TYR A 122 -2.66 -1.43 -1.39
N ALA A 123 -2.20 -2.28 -2.31
CA ALA A 123 -0.85 -2.82 -2.32
C ALA A 123 0.14 -1.73 -2.77
N ILE A 124 1.14 -1.44 -1.93
CA ILE A 124 2.18 -0.45 -2.24
C ILE A 124 3.59 -1.00 -1.97
N PRO A 125 4.63 -0.48 -2.65
CA PRO A 125 6.01 -0.83 -2.33
C PRO A 125 6.35 -0.55 -0.86
N TYR A 126 7.18 -1.42 -0.25
CA TYR A 126 7.52 -1.30 1.16
C TYR A 126 8.99 -1.57 1.41
N MET A 127 9.70 -0.60 2.01
CA MET A 127 11.12 -0.73 2.41
C MET A 127 12.03 -1.35 1.32
N GLY A 128 11.87 -0.91 0.08
CA GLY A 128 12.67 -1.40 -1.06
C GLY A 128 12.15 -2.68 -1.70
N LEU A 129 11.03 -3.24 -1.23
CA LEU A 129 10.34 -4.39 -1.80
C LEU A 129 9.23 -3.92 -2.74
N SER A 130 9.25 -4.38 -3.99
CA SER A 130 8.17 -4.12 -4.96
C SER A 130 6.93 -4.96 -4.64
N VAL A 131 5.78 -4.59 -5.21
CA VAL A 131 4.53 -5.34 -5.04
C VAL A 131 4.66 -6.76 -5.58
N GLU A 132 5.35 -6.95 -6.70
CA GLU A 132 5.60 -8.26 -7.31
C GLU A 132 6.41 -9.15 -6.38
N LYS A 133 7.41 -8.60 -5.69
CA LYS A 133 8.17 -9.37 -4.68
C LYS A 133 7.37 -9.65 -3.42
N GLN A 134 6.45 -8.76 -3.02
CA GLN A 134 5.52 -9.04 -1.91
C GLN A 134 4.60 -10.21 -2.25
N ILE A 135 4.13 -10.30 -3.51
CA ILE A 135 3.34 -11.43 -4.02
C ILE A 135 4.18 -12.71 -4.05
N GLU A 136 5.39 -12.65 -4.60
CA GLU A 136 6.32 -13.80 -4.64
C GLU A 136 6.63 -14.35 -3.25
N TYR A 137 6.72 -13.48 -2.24
CA TYR A 137 6.93 -13.88 -0.85
C TYR A 137 5.69 -14.46 -0.18
N GLY A 138 4.53 -14.43 -0.84
CA GLY A 138 3.25 -14.86 -0.29
C GLY A 138 2.72 -13.92 0.80
N TRP A 139 3.20 -12.67 0.86
CA TRP A 139 2.71 -11.71 1.86
C TRP A 139 1.35 -11.14 1.47
N ILE A 140 1.11 -11.00 0.16
CA ILE A 140 -0.13 -10.46 -0.38
C ILE A 140 -0.62 -11.26 -1.57
N LYS A 141 -1.92 -11.14 -1.84
CA LYS A 141 -2.53 -11.43 -3.14
C LYS A 141 -3.28 -10.19 -3.62
N ILE A 142 -3.37 -10.02 -4.94
CA ILE A 142 -4.14 -8.92 -5.52
C ILE A 142 -5.60 -9.33 -5.63
N SER A 143 -6.48 -8.50 -5.06
CA SER A 143 -7.93 -8.64 -5.23
C SER A 143 -8.31 -8.46 -6.69
N ALA A 144 -9.12 -9.37 -7.21
CA ALA A 144 -9.70 -9.28 -8.54
C ALA A 144 -10.87 -8.28 -8.63
N THR A 145 -11.34 -7.73 -7.49
CA THR A 145 -12.49 -6.82 -7.43
C THR A 145 -12.21 -5.59 -6.56
N THR A 146 -12.78 -4.45 -6.95
CA THR A 146 -12.72 -3.16 -6.25
C THR A 146 -13.51 -3.16 -4.94
N GLU A 147 -14.44 -4.11 -4.81
CA GLU A 147 -15.37 -4.24 -3.70
C GLU A 147 -14.94 -5.38 -2.77
N THR A 148 -14.14 -5.05 -1.75
CA THR A 148 -14.24 -5.81 -0.50
C THR A 148 -15.59 -5.46 0.08
N ARG A 149 -16.60 -6.31 -0.20
CA ARG A 149 -17.97 -6.12 0.26
C ARG A 149 -17.94 -5.91 1.77
N ASN A 150 -18.36 -4.72 2.20
CA ASN A 150 -18.68 -4.46 3.59
C ASN A 150 -19.73 -5.48 4.01
N VAL A 151 -19.35 -6.44 4.85
CA VAL A 151 -20.31 -7.29 5.55
C VAL A 151 -20.96 -6.38 6.60
N GLN A 152 -22.16 -5.90 6.26
CA GLN A 152 -23.07 -5.24 7.19
C GLN A 152 -23.47 -6.25 8.27
N ASN A 153 -23.29 -5.88 9.53
CA ASN A 153 -24.08 -6.38 10.66
C ASN A 153 -24.74 -5.18 11.34
#